data_AF-A0A7Y4ICZ0-F1
#
_entry.id   AF-A0A7Y4ICZ0-F1
#
_cell.length_a   1.000
_cell.length_b   1.000
_cell.length_c   1.000
_cell.angle_alpha   90.00
_cell.angle_beta   90.00
_cell.angle_gamma   90.00
#
_symmetry.space_group_name_H-M   'P 1'
#
loop_
_entity.id
_entity.type
_entity.pdbx_description
1 polymer ?
#
loop_
_entity_poly.entity_id
_entity_poly.type
_entity_poly.pdbx_seq_one_letter_code
_entity_poly.pdbx_strand_id
1 'polypeptide(L)'
;MDAGLLSETQLRSALAEQRKWGGKLGLTLVQMGYVDESSMVHALSRQLAIPTVDLEQHIASAAALQALRADIAERYTVFPIAADPATKTLTVASADPTNVEAFQELAFHCGQRLQVVVSSASSIERAIRRHYHGEVTSTTATPLSFGMDEPTFELAPPAESAPVSMAVRAASAPLAQPGRETELTQRVEELTQQVAGLERMVAQQARSLRAMLELLETRGLVTRDDYLAKVR
;
A
#
# COMPACT_ATOMS: atom_id res chain seq x y z
N MET A 1 16.14 -9.70 -17.62
CA MET A 1 16.08 -8.30 -17.16
C MET A 1 15.32 -7.57 -18.25
N ASP A 2 13.98 -7.54 -18.19
CA ASP A 2 13.17 -7.34 -19.40
C ASP A 2 12.00 -6.38 -19.18
N ALA A 3 12.34 -5.13 -18.93
CA ALA A 3 11.61 -3.96 -19.40
C ALA A 3 12.55 -2.77 -19.21
N GLY A 4 13.11 -2.22 -20.28
CA GLY A 4 14.03 -1.07 -20.25
C GLY A 4 13.42 0.26 -19.81
N LEU A 5 12.46 0.21 -18.87
CA LEU A 5 11.71 1.35 -18.34
C LEU A 5 12.37 1.96 -17.10
N LEU A 6 13.28 1.26 -16.42
CA LEU A 6 13.84 1.70 -15.15
C LEU A 6 15.37 1.53 -15.10
N SER A 7 16.08 2.63 -14.87
CA SER A 7 17.53 2.63 -14.60
C SER A 7 17.81 2.08 -13.20
N GLU A 8 18.97 1.44 -13.02
CA GLU A 8 19.42 0.96 -11.71
C GLU A 8 19.51 2.10 -10.68
N THR A 9 19.87 3.31 -11.11
CA THR A 9 19.93 4.50 -10.24
C THR A 9 18.53 4.92 -9.76
N GLN A 10 17.52 4.83 -10.63
CA GLN A 10 16.13 5.12 -10.31
C GLN A 10 15.56 4.06 -9.34
N LEU A 11 15.88 2.78 -9.58
CA LEU A 11 15.48 1.69 -8.68
C LEU A 11 16.07 1.85 -7.28
N ARG A 12 17.37 2.17 -7.17
CA ARG A 12 18.01 2.41 -5.87
C ARG A 12 17.40 3.60 -5.13
N SER A 13 17.07 4.66 -5.86
CA SER A 13 16.42 5.85 -5.30
C SER A 13 15.02 5.52 -4.77
N ALA A 14 14.23 4.76 -5.54
CA ALA A 14 12.90 4.32 -5.12
C ALA A 14 12.94 3.36 -3.92
N LEU A 15 13.91 2.45 -3.86
CA LEU A 15 14.11 1.58 -2.70
C LEU A 15 14.52 2.36 -1.44
N ALA A 16 15.32 3.42 -1.59
CA ALA A 16 15.69 4.29 -0.47
C ALA A 16 14.47 5.04 0.08
N GLU A 17 13.64 5.58 -0.81
CA GLU A 17 12.40 6.27 -0.45
C GLU A 17 11.39 5.31 0.20
N GLN A 18 11.22 4.12 -0.37
CA GLN A 18 10.37 3.06 0.20
C GLN A 18 10.84 2.64 1.60
N ARG A 19 12.15 2.56 1.86
CA ARG A 19 12.68 2.25 3.21
C ARG A 19 12.40 3.35 4.22
N LYS A 20 12.36 4.61 3.77
CA LYS A 20 12.13 5.77 4.62
C LYS A 20 10.66 5.94 5.01
N TRP A 21 9.75 5.74 4.06
CA TRP A 21 8.30 5.99 4.25
C TRP A 21 7.47 4.71 4.35
N GLY A 22 8.06 3.55 4.07
CA GLY A 22 7.35 2.29 3.94
C GLY A 22 6.57 2.19 2.62
N GLY A 23 5.71 1.18 2.52
CA GLY A 23 4.82 0.99 1.37
C GLY A 23 5.38 0.10 0.27
N LYS A 24 4.70 0.09 -0.88
CA LYS A 24 4.99 -0.81 -2.02
C LYS A 24 5.92 -0.12 -3.01
N LEU A 25 6.99 -0.80 -3.41
CA LEU A 25 7.98 -0.28 -4.36
C LEU A 25 7.34 0.20 -5.68
N GLY A 26 6.35 -0.53 -6.20
CA GLY A 26 5.64 -0.13 -7.41
C GLY A 26 4.94 1.23 -7.28
N LEU A 27 4.27 1.47 -6.14
CA LEU A 27 3.63 2.76 -5.86
C LEU A 27 4.68 3.88 -5.74
N THR A 28 5.79 3.62 -5.05
CA THR A 28 6.90 4.57 -4.92
C THR A 28 7.49 4.93 -6.30
N LEU A 29 7.67 3.96 -7.19
CA LEU A 29 8.17 4.18 -8.55
C LEU A 29 7.23 5.09 -9.38
N VAL A 30 5.92 4.91 -9.21
CA VAL A 30 4.90 5.76 -9.85
C VAL A 30 4.90 7.17 -9.25
N GLN A 31 4.94 7.29 -7.91
CA GLN A 31 4.95 8.57 -7.21
C GLN A 31 6.19 9.41 -7.54
N MET A 32 7.34 8.76 -7.75
CA MET A 32 8.58 9.42 -8.18
C MET A 32 8.61 9.76 -9.68
N GLY A 33 7.56 9.38 -10.43
CA GLY A 33 7.46 9.62 -11.87
C GLY A 33 8.45 8.81 -12.71
N TYR A 34 9.00 7.72 -12.16
CA TYR A 34 9.94 6.88 -12.89
C TYR A 34 9.25 5.87 -13.80
N VAL A 35 8.01 5.47 -13.47
CA VAL A 35 7.22 4.53 -14.25
C VAL A 35 5.77 4.99 -14.27
N ASP A 36 5.14 4.98 -15.44
CA ASP A 36 3.70 5.22 -15.56
C ASP A 36 2.88 4.07 -14.94
N GLU A 37 1.70 4.38 -14.41
CA GLU A 37 0.82 3.34 -13.84
C GLU A 37 0.44 2.26 -14.86
N SER A 38 0.21 2.63 -16.13
CA SER A 38 -0.12 1.68 -17.20
C SER A 38 1.01 0.70 -17.47
N SER A 39 2.25 1.23 -17.53
CA SER A 39 3.47 0.44 -17.64
C SER A 39 3.65 -0.51 -16.45
N MET A 40 3.36 -0.04 -15.24
CA MET A 40 3.41 -0.86 -14.02
C MET A 40 2.40 -2.01 -14.06
N VAL A 41 1.15 -1.72 -14.43
CA VAL A 41 0.08 -2.71 -14.55
C VAL A 41 0.43 -3.77 -15.60
N HIS A 42 0.97 -3.35 -16.74
CA HIS A 42 1.40 -4.27 -17.80
C HIS A 42 2.57 -5.16 -17.36
N ALA A 43 3.55 -4.59 -16.64
CA ALA A 43 4.67 -5.35 -16.09
C ALA A 43 4.19 -6.40 -15.07
N LEU A 44 3.32 -6.03 -14.14
CA LEU A 44 2.73 -6.94 -13.15
C LEU A 44 1.93 -8.06 -13.81
N SER A 45 1.11 -7.73 -14.81
CA SER A 45 0.35 -8.71 -15.58
C SER A 45 1.25 -9.75 -16.25
N ARG A 46 2.33 -9.32 -16.91
CA ARG A 46 3.28 -10.22 -17.55
C ARG A 46 4.04 -11.08 -16.55
N GLN A 47 4.45 -10.51 -15.42
CA GLN A 47 5.22 -11.22 -14.41
C GLN A 47 4.39 -12.29 -13.69
N LEU A 48 3.12 -12.00 -13.42
CA LEU A 48 2.23 -12.87 -12.63
C LEU A 48 1.28 -13.72 -13.49
N ALA A 49 1.28 -13.50 -14.81
CA ALA A 49 0.34 -14.11 -15.76
C ALA A 49 -1.14 -13.87 -15.39
N ILE A 50 -1.45 -12.67 -14.89
CA ILE A 50 -2.81 -12.24 -14.49
C ILE A 50 -3.33 -11.24 -15.52
N PRO A 51 -4.59 -11.33 -15.97
CA PRO A 51 -5.15 -10.37 -16.93
C PRO A 51 -5.30 -8.97 -16.32
N THR A 52 -5.20 -7.95 -17.18
CA THR A 52 -5.44 -6.55 -16.84
C THR A 52 -6.85 -6.11 -17.22
N VAL A 53 -7.40 -5.15 -16.48
CA VAL A 53 -8.69 -4.54 -16.79
C VAL A 53 -8.61 -3.02 -16.68
N ASP A 54 -9.26 -2.33 -17.60
CA ASP A 54 -9.48 -0.90 -17.52
C ASP A 54 -10.86 -0.63 -16.89
N LEU A 55 -10.86 -0.12 -15.66
CA LEU A 55 -12.07 0.19 -14.91
C LEU A 55 -12.81 1.43 -15.42
N GLU A 56 -12.20 2.23 -16.29
CA GLU A 56 -12.87 3.39 -16.90
C GLU A 56 -13.87 2.98 -17.97
N GLN A 57 -13.53 1.90 -18.68
CA GLN A 57 -14.31 1.37 -19.80
C GLN A 57 -15.21 0.21 -19.37
N HIS A 58 -14.92 -0.41 -18.23
CA HIS A 58 -15.66 -1.57 -17.75
C HIS A 58 -16.79 -1.15 -16.80
N ILE A 59 -18.00 -1.64 -17.06
CA ILE A 59 -19.17 -1.45 -16.16
C ILE A 59 -19.23 -2.62 -15.18
N ALA A 60 -19.12 -2.35 -13.88
CA ALA A 60 -19.26 -3.38 -12.86
C ALA A 60 -20.70 -3.92 -12.78
N SER A 61 -20.86 -5.22 -12.52
CA SER A 61 -22.19 -5.80 -12.35
C SER A 61 -22.79 -5.40 -11.00
N ALA A 62 -24.11 -5.17 -10.95
CA ALA A 62 -24.81 -4.81 -9.72
C ALA A 62 -24.63 -5.86 -8.62
N ALA A 63 -24.56 -7.14 -9.00
CA ALA A 63 -24.27 -8.24 -8.07
C ALA A 63 -22.87 -8.14 -7.45
N ALA A 64 -21.87 -7.67 -8.21
CA ALA A 64 -20.50 -7.49 -7.72
C ALA A 64 -20.42 -6.34 -6.70
N LEU A 65 -21.09 -5.22 -6.99
CA LEU A 65 -21.16 -4.06 -6.08
C LEU A 65 -21.92 -4.37 -4.78
N GLN A 66 -22.90 -5.29 -4.82
CA GLN A 66 -23.59 -5.76 -3.62
C GLN A 66 -22.77 -6.77 -2.81
N ALA A 67 -21.94 -7.57 -3.48
CA ALA A 67 -21.11 -8.59 -2.84
C ALA A 67 -19.97 -7.98 -2.00
N LEU A 68 -19.42 -6.85 -2.44
CA LEU A 68 -18.34 -6.16 -1.73
C LEU A 68 -18.80 -4.78 -1.27
N ARG A 69 -18.71 -4.50 0.03
CA ARG A 69 -19.04 -3.18 0.59
C ARG A 69 -17.92 -2.16 0.36
N ALA A 70 -18.28 -0.88 0.31
CA ALA A 70 -17.36 0.23 0.10
C ALA A 70 -16.19 0.25 1.10
N ASP A 71 -16.47 0.02 2.38
CA ASP A 71 -15.47 0.03 3.46
C ASP A 71 -14.40 -1.06 3.29
N ILE A 72 -14.79 -2.21 2.74
CA ILE A 72 -13.87 -3.31 2.43
C ILE A 72 -13.09 -3.00 1.15
N ALA A 73 -13.77 -2.49 0.12
CA ALA A 73 -13.16 -2.08 -1.15
C ALA A 73 -12.05 -1.03 -0.92
N GLU A 74 -12.29 -0.02 -0.09
CA GLU A 74 -11.32 1.01 0.27
C GLU A 74 -10.16 0.45 1.10
N ARG A 75 -10.46 -0.30 2.16
CA ARG A 75 -9.45 -0.86 3.06
C ARG A 75 -8.44 -1.73 2.33
N TYR A 76 -8.92 -2.59 1.43
CA TYR A 76 -8.06 -3.50 0.68
C TYR A 76 -7.60 -2.92 -0.66
N THR A 77 -8.04 -1.70 -1.00
CA THR A 77 -7.74 -1.04 -2.29
C THR A 77 -8.06 -1.96 -3.48
N VAL A 78 -9.28 -2.47 -3.49
CA VAL A 78 -9.80 -3.37 -4.55
C VAL A 78 -11.16 -2.91 -5.02
N PHE A 79 -11.52 -3.26 -6.24
CA PHE A 79 -12.83 -2.93 -6.82
C PHE A 79 -13.51 -4.18 -7.42
N PRO A 80 -14.77 -4.46 -7.11
CA PRO A 80 -15.45 -5.64 -7.63
C PRO A 80 -15.97 -5.38 -9.05
N ILE A 81 -15.72 -6.33 -9.96
CA ILE A 81 -16.03 -6.16 -11.38
C ILE A 81 -17.23 -7.01 -11.78
N ALA A 82 -17.20 -8.28 -11.40
CA ALA A 82 -18.22 -9.24 -11.76
C ALA A 82 -18.40 -10.24 -10.62
N ALA A 83 -19.64 -10.63 -10.37
CA ALA A 83 -19.98 -11.72 -9.47
C ALA A 83 -20.79 -12.75 -10.26
N ASP A 84 -20.41 -14.01 -10.12
CA ASP A 84 -21.13 -15.15 -10.63
C ASP A 84 -21.75 -15.94 -9.45
N PRO A 85 -23.07 -15.81 -9.23
CA PRO A 85 -23.76 -16.53 -8.16
C PRO A 85 -23.76 -18.04 -8.33
N ALA A 86 -23.71 -18.55 -9.58
CA ALA A 86 -23.77 -19.98 -9.85
C ALA A 86 -22.47 -20.69 -9.44
N THR A 87 -21.32 -20.04 -9.70
CA THR A 87 -20.00 -20.57 -9.32
C THR A 87 -19.50 -20.03 -7.97
N LYS A 88 -20.24 -19.12 -7.34
CA LYS A 88 -19.83 -18.38 -6.12
C LYS A 88 -18.47 -17.70 -6.29
N THR A 89 -18.24 -17.11 -7.45
CA THR A 89 -16.98 -16.45 -7.80
C THR A 89 -17.17 -14.94 -7.87
N LEU A 90 -16.27 -14.19 -7.24
CA LEU A 90 -16.20 -12.73 -7.30
C LEU A 90 -14.89 -12.31 -7.96
N THR A 91 -14.99 -11.63 -9.09
CA THR A 91 -13.85 -11.06 -9.81
C THR A 91 -13.57 -9.66 -9.29
N VAL A 92 -12.35 -9.42 -8.83
CA VAL A 92 -11.91 -8.16 -8.22
C VAL A 92 -10.68 -7.61 -8.94
N ALA A 93 -10.69 -6.30 -9.21
CA ALA A 93 -9.50 -5.55 -9.61
C ALA A 93 -8.67 -5.18 -8.39
N SER A 94 -7.36 -5.35 -8.49
CA SER A 94 -6.39 -4.88 -7.50
C SER A 94 -5.18 -4.23 -8.16
N ALA A 95 -4.61 -3.23 -7.50
CA ALA A 95 -3.34 -2.63 -7.87
C ALA A 95 -2.14 -3.47 -7.42
N ASP A 96 -2.33 -4.32 -6.40
CA ASP A 96 -1.28 -5.20 -5.87
C ASP A 96 -1.81 -6.63 -5.68
N PRO A 97 -1.79 -7.46 -6.74
CA PRO A 97 -2.22 -8.85 -6.67
C PRO A 97 -1.28 -9.76 -5.85
N THR A 98 -0.15 -9.25 -5.34
CA THR A 98 0.85 -10.08 -4.63
C THR A 98 0.49 -10.34 -3.16
N ASN A 99 -0.46 -9.60 -2.60
CA ASN A 99 -0.88 -9.75 -1.21
C ASN A 99 -1.88 -10.90 -1.02
N VAL A 100 -1.38 -12.14 -1.09
CA VAL A 100 -2.21 -13.35 -1.02
C VAL A 100 -3.02 -13.43 0.29
N GLU A 101 -2.45 -13.02 1.41
CA GLU A 101 -3.11 -13.05 2.72
C GLU A 101 -4.34 -12.14 2.77
N ALA A 102 -4.21 -10.91 2.26
CA ALA A 102 -5.34 -9.98 2.14
C ALA A 102 -6.48 -10.56 1.29
N PHE A 103 -6.17 -11.23 0.19
CA PHE A 103 -7.20 -11.88 -0.64
C PHE A 103 -7.83 -13.09 0.05
N GLN A 104 -7.10 -13.83 0.87
CA GLN A 104 -7.68 -14.93 1.65
C GLN A 104 -8.67 -14.41 2.70
N GLU A 105 -8.31 -13.35 3.42
CA GLU A 105 -9.21 -12.68 4.35
C GLU A 105 -10.45 -12.12 3.64
N LEU A 106 -10.26 -11.47 2.49
CA LEU A 106 -11.36 -10.89 1.72
C LEU A 106 -12.29 -11.99 1.18
N ALA A 107 -11.74 -13.11 0.71
CA ALA A 107 -12.52 -14.27 0.28
C ALA A 107 -13.34 -14.87 1.44
N PHE A 108 -12.74 -14.95 2.64
CA PHE A 108 -13.43 -15.42 3.83
C PHE A 108 -14.59 -14.50 4.22
N HIS A 109 -14.38 -13.18 4.21
CA HIS A 109 -15.43 -12.20 4.51
C HIS A 109 -16.56 -12.20 3.47
N CYS A 110 -16.24 -12.37 2.19
CA CYS A 110 -17.23 -12.40 1.11
C CYS A 110 -17.96 -13.75 1.00
N GLY A 111 -17.40 -14.83 1.56
CA GLY A 111 -17.94 -16.19 1.40
C GLY A 111 -17.91 -16.70 -0.05
N GLN A 112 -17.03 -16.14 -0.88
CA GLN A 112 -16.93 -16.38 -2.31
C GLN A 112 -15.48 -16.63 -2.72
N ARG A 113 -15.28 -17.38 -3.80
CA ARG A 113 -13.96 -17.55 -4.40
C ARG A 113 -13.57 -16.27 -5.13
N LEU A 114 -12.38 -15.75 -4.85
CA LEU A 114 -11.88 -14.57 -5.56
C LEU A 114 -11.15 -14.95 -6.85
N GLN A 115 -11.43 -14.20 -7.91
CA GLN A 115 -10.59 -14.11 -9.09
C GLN A 115 -10.00 -12.70 -9.16
N VAL A 116 -8.67 -12.60 -9.13
CA VAL A 116 -7.98 -11.31 -9.13
C VAL A 116 -7.60 -10.93 -10.55
N VAL A 117 -7.85 -9.68 -10.91
CA VAL A 117 -7.36 -9.04 -12.13
C VAL A 117 -6.59 -7.77 -11.77
N VAL A 118 -5.65 -7.35 -12.60
CA VAL A 118 -4.79 -6.19 -12.29
C VAL A 118 -5.38 -4.92 -12.90
N SER A 119 -5.41 -3.83 -12.13
CA SER A 119 -5.75 -2.50 -12.64
C SER A 119 -4.88 -1.44 -11.94
N SER A 120 -4.89 -0.20 -12.43
CA SER A 120 -4.11 0.88 -11.79
C SER A 120 -4.77 1.32 -10.48
N ALA A 121 -3.96 1.82 -9.54
CA ALA A 121 -4.44 2.31 -8.26
C ALA A 121 -5.40 3.50 -8.44
N SER A 122 -5.06 4.44 -9.33
CA SER A 122 -5.93 5.58 -9.64
C SER A 122 -7.29 5.16 -10.22
N SER A 123 -7.33 4.15 -11.11
CA SER A 123 -8.57 3.65 -11.69
C SER A 123 -9.45 2.96 -10.66
N ILE A 124 -8.86 2.20 -9.73
CA ILE A 124 -9.58 1.58 -8.62
C ILE A 124 -10.19 2.64 -7.71
N GLU A 125 -9.39 3.64 -7.29
CA GLU A 125 -9.86 4.70 -6.41
C GLU A 125 -11.02 5.49 -7.04
N ARG A 126 -10.89 5.84 -8.32
CA ARG A 126 -11.94 6.52 -9.08
C ARG A 126 -13.19 5.65 -9.24
N ALA A 127 -13.03 4.36 -9.50
CA ALA A 127 -14.15 3.44 -9.61
C ALA A 127 -14.91 3.32 -8.28
N ILE A 128 -14.19 3.26 -7.15
CA ILE A 128 -14.80 3.25 -5.82
C ILE A 128 -15.62 4.53 -5.60
N ARG A 129 -15.02 5.70 -5.84
CA ARG A 129 -15.71 7.00 -5.72
C ARG A 129 -16.96 7.10 -6.59
N ARG A 130 -16.86 6.67 -7.85
CA ARG A 130 -17.97 6.71 -8.80
C ARG A 130 -19.12 5.80 -8.42
N HIS A 131 -18.83 4.56 -8.01
CA HIS A 131 -19.85 3.52 -7.83
C HIS A 131 -20.39 3.43 -6.39
N TYR A 132 -19.61 3.76 -5.37
CA TYR A 132 -20.06 3.73 -3.98
C TYR A 132 -20.47 5.10 -3.45
N HIS A 133 -19.78 6.17 -3.86
CA HIS A 133 -20.04 7.53 -3.36
C HIS A 133 -20.85 8.39 -4.34
N GLY A 134 -21.12 7.87 -5.54
CA GLY A 134 -21.90 8.58 -6.56
C GLY A 134 -21.20 9.82 -7.12
N GLU A 135 -19.88 9.95 -6.89
CA GLU A 135 -19.11 11.07 -7.41
C GLU A 135 -18.91 10.92 -8.91
N VAL A 136 -19.58 11.76 -9.70
CA VAL A 136 -19.31 11.85 -11.14
C VAL A 136 -18.05 12.70 -11.31
N THR A 137 -16.90 12.05 -11.47
CA THR A 137 -15.66 12.75 -11.86
C THR A 137 -15.82 13.23 -13.30
N SER A 138 -16.27 14.48 -13.48
CA SER A 138 -16.16 15.17 -14.76
C SER A 138 -14.68 15.36 -15.08
N THR A 139 -14.16 14.59 -16.04
CA THR A 139 -12.87 14.84 -16.68
C THR A 139 -12.96 16.14 -17.49
N THR A 140 -12.77 17.28 -16.83
CA THR A 140 -12.38 18.56 -17.42
C THR A 140 -11.71 19.38 -16.32
N ALA A 141 -10.47 19.04 -16.00
CA ALA A 141 -9.62 19.92 -15.21
C ALA A 141 -9.28 21.16 -16.06
N THR A 142 -10.18 22.14 -16.06
CA THR A 142 -9.83 23.51 -16.39
C THR A 142 -8.96 24.00 -15.24
N PRO A 143 -7.74 24.51 -15.48
CA PRO A 143 -6.93 25.04 -14.39
C PRO A 143 -7.68 26.22 -13.76
N LEU A 144 -8.17 26.04 -12.54
CA LEU A 144 -8.64 27.13 -11.71
C LEU A 144 -7.43 28.02 -11.43
N SER A 145 -7.38 29.17 -12.09
CA SER A 145 -6.49 30.26 -11.73
C SER A 145 -6.91 30.74 -10.35
N PHE A 146 -6.20 30.28 -9.32
CA PHE A 146 -6.34 30.83 -7.97
C PHE A 146 -5.65 32.19 -7.96
N GLY A 147 -6.47 33.25 -7.98
CA GLY A 147 -6.04 34.60 -7.68
C GLY A 147 -5.48 34.65 -6.25
N MET A 148 -4.30 35.25 -6.13
CA MET A 148 -3.66 35.63 -4.87
C MET A 148 -4.63 36.42 -3.97
N ASP A 149 -4.69 36.04 -2.70
CA ASP A 149 -4.74 36.98 -1.57
C ASP A 149 -4.20 36.26 -0.32
N GLU A 150 -2.91 36.44 -0.07
CA GLU A 150 -2.24 36.04 1.18
C GLU A 150 -2.52 37.09 2.27
N PRO A 151 -3.13 36.75 3.41
CA PRO A 151 -3.02 37.61 4.59
C PRO A 151 -1.65 37.38 5.24
N THR A 152 -0.75 38.33 4.99
CA THR A 152 0.54 38.49 5.68
C THR A 152 0.27 38.74 7.17
N PHE A 153 0.69 37.83 8.05
CA PHE A 153 0.63 38.06 9.50
C PHE A 153 1.89 38.82 9.95
N GLU A 154 1.70 40.10 10.24
CA GLU A 154 2.74 41.05 10.64
C GLU A 154 3.20 40.80 12.09
N LEU A 155 4.51 40.56 12.26
CA LEU A 155 5.15 40.29 13.54
C LEU A 155 5.63 41.61 14.16
N ALA A 156 5.05 42.06 15.27
CA ALA A 156 5.52 43.23 16.04
C ALA A 156 6.18 42.79 17.38
N PRO A 157 7.39 43.28 17.73
CA PRO A 157 8.00 43.08 19.05
C PRO A 157 8.09 44.44 19.83
N PRO A 158 8.82 44.56 20.97
CA PRO A 158 8.31 44.36 22.33
C PRO A 158 8.59 45.54 23.32
N ALA A 159 7.87 45.64 24.44
CA ALA A 159 8.22 46.28 25.74
C ALA A 159 6.95 46.29 26.62
N GLU A 160 6.92 46.17 27.95
CA GLU A 160 7.78 46.69 29.01
C GLU A 160 7.48 45.97 30.35
N SER A 161 8.38 46.16 31.31
CA SER A 161 8.65 45.45 32.57
C SER A 161 7.70 45.66 33.79
N ALA A 162 7.35 44.54 34.46
CA ALA A 162 7.28 44.23 35.93
C ALA A 162 6.52 45.15 36.94
N PRO A 163 6.24 44.78 38.23
CA PRO A 163 6.55 43.54 38.96
C PRO A 163 5.45 42.99 39.96
N VAL A 164 5.74 41.81 40.55
CA VAL A 164 5.31 41.19 41.86
C VAL A 164 3.82 40.97 42.19
N SER A 165 3.41 39.71 42.44
CA SER A 165 3.06 39.23 43.80
C SER A 165 2.72 37.73 43.89
N MET A 166 3.33 37.11 44.89
CA MET A 166 3.29 35.71 45.29
C MET A 166 2.04 35.41 46.11
N ALA A 167 1.29 34.37 45.75
CA ALA A 167 0.41 33.67 46.69
C ALA A 167 0.23 32.19 46.27
N VAL A 168 0.94 31.34 46.98
CA VAL A 168 0.78 29.89 47.02
C VAL A 168 -0.63 29.53 47.50
N ARG A 169 -1.38 28.72 46.76
CA ARG A 169 -2.36 27.78 47.31
C ARG A 169 -2.36 26.45 46.55
N ALA A 170 -1.78 25.46 47.22
CA ALA A 170 -2.19 24.07 47.36
C ALA A 170 -2.86 23.35 46.16
N ALA A 171 -2.08 22.38 45.66
CA ALA A 171 -2.45 21.06 45.15
C ALA A 171 -3.94 20.67 45.09
N SER A 172 -4.36 20.22 43.91
CA SER A 172 -5.25 19.08 43.74
C SER A 172 -4.92 18.42 42.40
N ALA A 173 -4.19 17.31 42.45
CA ALA A 173 -3.94 16.43 41.31
C ALA A 173 -5.24 15.70 40.90
N PRO A 174 -5.51 15.51 39.60
CA PRO A 174 -6.38 14.43 39.16
C PRO A 174 -5.55 13.16 38.93
N LEU A 175 -6.06 12.07 39.47
CA LEU A 175 -5.43 10.77 39.59
C LEU A 175 -5.03 10.15 38.25
N ALA A 176 -3.90 9.43 38.29
CA ALA A 176 -3.47 8.47 37.28
C ALA A 176 -4.57 7.44 37.01
N GLN A 177 -4.89 7.22 35.73
CA GLN A 177 -5.77 6.13 35.28
C GLN A 177 -4.93 4.85 35.09
N PRO A 178 -5.15 3.79 35.89
CA PRO A 178 -4.27 2.61 35.93
C PRO A 178 -4.41 1.64 34.73
N GLY A 179 -5.02 2.04 33.61
CA GLY A 179 -5.28 1.17 32.44
C GLY A 179 -4.44 1.45 31.20
N ARG A 180 -3.92 2.68 31.02
CA ARG A 180 -3.18 3.05 29.80
C ARG A 180 -1.79 2.42 29.73
N GLU A 181 -1.11 2.33 30.88
CA GLU A 181 0.26 1.81 30.94
C GLU A 181 0.32 0.29 30.70
N THR A 182 -0.72 -0.44 31.14
CA THR A 182 -0.90 -1.87 30.84
C THR A 182 -1.24 -2.14 29.37
N GLU A 183 -2.04 -1.28 28.73
CA GLU A 183 -2.40 -1.43 27.32
C GLU A 183 -1.22 -1.11 26.39
N LEU A 184 -0.40 -0.11 26.75
CA LEU A 184 0.82 0.25 26.03
C LEU A 184 1.88 -0.85 26.13
N THR A 185 2.08 -1.43 27.32
CA THR A 185 3.03 -2.54 27.53
C THR A 185 2.60 -3.80 26.80
N GLN A 186 1.30 -4.13 26.77
CA GLN A 186 0.77 -5.24 25.98
C GLN A 186 0.99 -5.05 24.47
N ARG A 187 0.74 -3.84 23.94
CA ARG A 187 0.99 -3.53 22.52
C ARG A 187 2.46 -3.63 22.14
N VAL A 188 3.37 -3.18 23.01
CA VAL A 188 4.82 -3.28 22.76
C VAL A 188 5.28 -4.75 22.76
N GLU A 189 4.76 -5.57 23.67
CA GLU A 189 5.05 -7.00 23.71
C GLU A 189 4.53 -7.72 22.45
N GLU A 190 3.30 -7.41 22.01
CA GLU A 190 2.70 -7.97 20.80
C GLU A 190 3.51 -7.61 19.54
N LEU A 191 3.95 -6.35 19.41
CA LEU A 191 4.80 -5.91 18.31
C LEU A 191 6.16 -6.60 18.31
N THR A 192 6.75 -6.80 19.49
CA THR A 192 8.04 -7.48 19.66
C THR A 192 7.94 -8.95 19.24
N GLN A 193 6.83 -9.61 19.57
CA GLN A 193 6.56 -10.98 19.14
C GLN A 193 6.33 -11.11 17.63
N GLN A 194 5.66 -10.13 17.01
CA GLN A 194 5.49 -10.06 15.55
C GLN A 194 6.83 -9.88 14.82
N VAL A 195 7.68 -8.97 15.30
CA VAL A 195 9.03 -8.77 14.72
C VAL A 195 9.87 -10.03 14.85
N ALA A 196 9.88 -10.69 16.02
CA ALA A 196 10.59 -11.95 16.21
C ALA A 196 10.04 -13.10 15.32
N GLY A 197 8.77 -13.06 14.94
CA GLY A 197 8.16 -13.99 13.98
C GLY A 197 8.66 -13.75 12.55
N LEU A 198 8.72 -12.49 12.12
CA LEU A 198 9.23 -12.10 10.81
C LEU A 198 10.72 -12.45 10.67
N GLU A 199 11.53 -12.20 11.68
CA GLU A 199 12.96 -12.56 11.68
C GLU A 199 13.16 -14.07 11.49
N ARG A 200 12.34 -14.89 12.15
CA ARG A 200 12.36 -16.36 12.00
C ARG A 200 11.98 -16.80 10.58
N MET A 201 10.96 -16.17 9.99
CA MET A 201 10.55 -16.43 8.61
C MET A 201 11.63 -16.05 7.60
N VAL A 202 12.24 -14.86 7.73
CA VAL A 202 13.33 -14.41 6.86
C VAL A 202 14.53 -15.35 6.97
N ALA A 203 14.90 -15.75 8.18
CA ALA A 203 15.98 -16.70 8.39
C ALA A 203 15.67 -18.08 7.79
N GLN A 204 14.40 -18.52 7.82
CA GLN A 204 13.97 -19.78 7.21
C GLN A 204 13.99 -19.72 5.68
N GLN A 205 13.52 -18.61 5.08
CA GLN A 205 13.57 -18.38 3.64
C GLN A 205 15.01 -18.30 3.12
N ALA A 206 15.90 -17.65 3.86
CA ALA A 206 17.32 -17.61 3.51
C ALA A 206 17.97 -18.99 3.52
N ARG A 207 17.58 -19.87 4.46
CA ARG A 207 18.05 -21.26 4.51
C ARG A 207 17.50 -22.10 3.35
N SER A 208 16.21 -21.96 3.01
CA SER A 208 15.61 -22.73 1.90
C SER A 208 16.17 -22.31 0.55
N LEU A 209 16.41 -21.02 0.33
CA LEU A 209 17.04 -20.52 -0.90
C LEU A 209 18.47 -21.02 -1.06
N ARG A 210 19.27 -21.04 0.03
CA ARG A 210 20.62 -21.60 0.01
C ARG A 210 20.61 -23.10 -0.32
N ALA A 211 19.73 -23.87 0.31
CA ALA A 211 19.59 -25.29 0.01
C ALA A 211 19.15 -25.56 -1.43
N MET A 212 18.27 -24.72 -1.99
CA MET A 212 17.85 -24.81 -3.39
C MET A 212 19.00 -24.49 -4.35
N LEU A 213 19.81 -23.48 -4.04
CA LEU A 213 21.01 -23.15 -4.82
C LEU A 213 22.06 -24.28 -4.79
N GLU A 214 22.33 -24.86 -3.62
CA GLU A 214 23.23 -26.02 -3.49
C GLU A 214 22.75 -27.22 -4.31
N LEU A 215 21.43 -27.45 -4.38
CA LEU A 215 20.80 -28.52 -5.18
C LEU A 215 20.93 -28.28 -6.69
N LEU A 216 20.85 -27.02 -7.13
CA LEU A 216 21.00 -26.63 -8.52
C LEU A 216 22.46 -26.68 -8.98
N GLU A 217 23.40 -26.37 -8.07
CA GLU A 217 24.84 -26.49 -8.30
C GLU A 217 25.27 -27.96 -8.41
N THR A 218 24.79 -28.84 -7.52
CA THR A 218 25.07 -30.29 -7.60
C THR A 218 24.48 -30.98 -8.82
N ARG A 219 23.40 -30.45 -9.40
CA ARG A 219 22.82 -30.94 -10.66
C ARG A 219 23.42 -30.30 -11.91
N GLY A 220 24.41 -29.41 -11.76
CA GLY A 220 25.13 -28.79 -12.88
C GLY A 220 24.29 -27.84 -13.72
N LEU A 221 23.14 -27.38 -13.21
CA LEU A 221 22.21 -26.51 -13.93
C LEU A 221 22.56 -25.02 -13.77
N VAL A 222 23.37 -24.67 -12.77
CA VAL A 222 23.85 -23.31 -12.50
C VAL A 222 25.28 -23.38 -11.95
N THR A 223 26.23 -22.67 -12.56
CA THR A 223 27.60 -22.51 -12.05
C THR A 223 27.74 -21.22 -11.24
N ARG A 224 28.48 -21.29 -10.13
CA ARG A 224 28.74 -20.16 -9.21
C ARG A 224 29.30 -18.91 -9.91
N ASP A 225 30.04 -19.08 -11.00
CA ASP A 225 30.58 -18.00 -11.83
C ASP A 225 29.51 -17.24 -12.65
N ASP A 226 28.44 -17.90 -13.12
CA ASP A 226 27.36 -17.25 -13.88
C ASP A 226 26.52 -16.32 -12.98
N TYR A 227 26.47 -16.64 -11.69
CA TYR A 227 25.81 -15.82 -10.67
C TYR A 227 26.67 -14.59 -10.29
N LEU A 228 27.97 -14.75 -10.09
CA LEU A 228 28.86 -13.63 -9.73
C LEU A 228 29.10 -12.66 -10.89
N ALA A 229 29.04 -13.13 -12.14
CA ALA A 229 29.18 -12.28 -13.33
C ALA A 229 27.97 -11.35 -13.55
N LYS A 230 26.78 -11.68 -13.03
CA LYS A 230 25.55 -10.87 -13.16
C LYS A 230 25.32 -9.89 -12.02
N VAL A 231 26.13 -9.94 -10.96
CA VAL A 231 26.01 -9.11 -9.74
C VAL A 231 27.06 -7.99 -9.71
N ARG A 232 27.89 -7.86 -10.75
CA ARG A 232 28.92 -6.82 -10.89
C ARG A 232 28.52 -5.81 -11.95
#